data_AF-A0A6G1Z661-F1
#
_entry.id   AF-A0A6G1Z661-F1
#
_cell.length_a   1.000
_cell.length_b   1.000
_cell.length_c   1.000
_cell.angle_alpha   90.00
_cell.angle_beta   90.00
_cell.angle_gamma   90.00
#
_symmetry.space_group_name_H-M   'P 1'
#
loop_
_entity.id
_entity.type
_entity.pdbx_description
1 polymer ?
#
loop_
_entity_poly.entity_id
_entity_poly.type
_entity_poly.pdbx_seq_one_letter_code
_entity_poly.pdbx_strand_id
1 'polypeptide(L)'
;MSVGYQVTSDHQLARLLQIGIVLEEVVEARAYHHHEELDADELDEEIRALLSHAAEESAEHRGRLEGIIDRLDVESVPFEEIEALVEAQYGQTKPEDFDGVLYDQLCNEETAYKFYDDVLKAIEASDAQFTIDREELVATLTEIREEEAQGVEKVTQIMEERE
;
A
#
# COMPACT_ATOMS: atom_id res chain seq x y z
N MET A 1 0.64 16.58 -7.64
CA MET A 1 0.21 17.50 -6.56
C MET A 1 0.15 16.67 -5.30
N SER A 2 0.87 17.01 -4.23
CA SER A 2 0.68 16.32 -2.94
C SER A 2 -0.43 17.07 -2.20
N VAL A 3 -1.50 16.36 -1.89
CA VAL A 3 -2.56 16.84 -1.00
C VAL A 3 -2.01 16.65 0.39
N GLY A 4 -1.44 17.71 0.99
CA GLY A 4 -0.86 17.61 2.32
C GLY A 4 -1.94 17.19 3.33
N TYR A 5 -1.87 15.95 3.79
CA TYR A 5 -2.75 15.45 4.83
C TYR A 5 -2.53 16.28 6.11
N GLN A 6 -3.62 16.62 6.79
CA GLN A 6 -3.55 17.18 8.14
C GLN A 6 -4.01 16.11 9.13
N VAL A 7 -3.13 15.72 10.04
CA VAL A 7 -3.43 14.76 11.09
C VAL A 7 -3.52 15.51 12.40
N THR A 8 -4.74 15.83 12.84
CA THR A 8 -4.99 16.62 14.06
C THR A 8 -5.73 15.84 15.14
N SER A 9 -6.08 14.58 14.90
CA SER A 9 -6.80 13.70 15.83
C SER A 9 -6.63 12.21 15.51
N ASP A 10 -6.93 11.34 16.47
CA ASP A 10 -6.97 9.88 16.31
C ASP A 10 -7.94 9.45 15.20
N HIS A 11 -9.10 10.11 15.06
CA HIS A 11 -10.04 9.84 13.97
C HIS A 11 -9.44 10.10 12.58
N GLN A 12 -8.64 11.15 12.43
CA GLN A 12 -7.98 11.46 11.16
C GLN A 12 -6.82 10.49 10.90
N LEU A 13 -6.06 10.13 11.93
CA LEU A 13 -5.01 9.13 11.83
C LEU A 13 -5.61 7.78 11.40
N ALA A 14 -6.64 7.30 12.10
CA ALA A 14 -7.30 6.05 11.77
C ALA A 14 -7.83 6.03 10.34
N ARG A 15 -8.44 7.13 9.86
CA ARG A 15 -8.89 7.23 8.47
C ARG A 15 -7.74 7.07 7.47
N LEU A 16 -6.57 7.65 7.74
CA LEU A 16 -5.39 7.44 6.90
C LEU A 16 -4.93 5.98 6.95
N LEU A 17 -4.84 5.37 8.13
CA LEU A 17 -4.46 3.97 8.25
C LEU A 17 -5.45 3.03 7.52
N GLN A 18 -6.74 3.34 7.54
CA GLN A 18 -7.76 2.61 6.76
C GLN A 18 -7.56 2.76 5.25
N ILE A 19 -7.16 3.95 4.77
CA ILE A 19 -6.78 4.12 3.36
C ILE A 19 -5.56 3.26 3.04
N GLY A 20 -4.57 3.21 3.93
CA GLY A 20 -3.42 2.31 3.82
C GLY A 20 -3.85 0.85 3.65
N ILE A 21 -4.74 0.35 4.53
CA ILE A 21 -5.29 -1.01 4.42
C ILE A 21 -5.90 -1.30 3.04
N VAL A 22 -6.66 -0.35 2.49
CA VAL A 22 -7.28 -0.55 1.17
C VAL A 22 -6.25 -0.53 0.05
N LEU A 23 -5.19 0.30 0.14
CA LEU A 23 -4.10 0.27 -0.83
C LEU A 23 -3.40 -1.09 -0.83
N GLU A 24 -3.10 -1.63 0.35
CA GLU A 24 -2.52 -2.97 0.49
C GLU A 24 -3.45 -4.06 -0.04
N GLU A 25 -4.75 -3.97 0.23
CA GLU A 25 -5.72 -4.95 -0.25
C GLU A 25 -5.83 -4.92 -1.78
N VAL A 26 -5.71 -3.74 -2.39
CA VAL A 26 -5.64 -3.61 -3.85
C VAL A 26 -4.38 -4.26 -4.40
N VAL A 27 -3.21 -4.06 -3.79
CA VAL A 27 -1.96 -4.72 -4.21
C VAL A 27 -2.13 -6.24 -4.15
N GLU A 28 -2.61 -6.76 -3.01
CA GLU A 28 -2.84 -8.19 -2.79
C GLU A 28 -3.84 -8.78 -3.80
N ALA A 29 -5.01 -8.15 -3.98
CA ALA A 29 -6.05 -8.63 -4.88
C ALA A 29 -5.56 -8.67 -6.34
N ARG A 30 -4.78 -7.67 -6.75
CA ARG A 30 -4.22 -7.59 -8.11
C ARG A 30 -3.11 -8.61 -8.32
N ALA A 31 -2.25 -8.83 -7.32
CA ALA A 31 -1.23 -9.86 -7.39
C ALA A 31 -1.85 -11.26 -7.56
N TYR A 32 -2.92 -11.58 -6.81
CA TYR A 32 -3.66 -12.83 -7.02
C TYR A 32 -4.34 -12.90 -8.37
N HIS A 33 -4.96 -11.81 -8.82
CA HIS A 33 -5.61 -11.75 -10.13
C HIS A 33 -4.63 -12.05 -11.27
N HIS A 34 -3.44 -11.46 -11.22
CA HIS A 34 -2.37 -11.72 -12.20
C HIS A 34 -1.89 -13.18 -12.18
N HIS A 35 -1.83 -13.79 -11.00
CA HIS A 35 -1.54 -15.23 -10.86
C HIS A 35 -2.63 -16.13 -11.47
N GLU A 36 -3.90 -15.71 -11.42
CA GLU A 36 -5.04 -16.49 -11.92
C GLU A 36 -5.26 -16.34 -13.43
N GLU A 37 -5.07 -15.15 -13.99
CA GLU A 37 -5.38 -14.85 -15.40
C GLU A 37 -4.28 -15.26 -16.38
N LEU A 38 -3.02 -15.30 -15.96
CA LEU A 38 -1.90 -15.67 -16.82
C LEU A 38 -1.63 -17.16 -16.76
N ASP A 39 -1.50 -17.81 -17.93
CA ASP A 39 -1.24 -19.24 -18.00
C ASP A 39 0.08 -19.61 -17.28
N ALA A 40 0.14 -20.80 -16.67
CA ALA A 40 1.33 -21.28 -15.97
C ALA A 40 2.54 -21.58 -16.90
N ASP A 41 2.40 -21.42 -18.21
CA ASP A 41 3.50 -21.44 -19.17
C ASP A 41 3.91 -20.02 -19.62
N GLU A 42 3.12 -19.01 -19.24
CA GLU A 42 3.22 -17.60 -19.63
C GLU A 42 3.90 -16.76 -18.54
N LEU A 43 3.54 -16.94 -17.26
CA LEU A 43 4.22 -16.26 -16.15
C LEU A 43 5.62 -16.82 -15.89
N ASP A 44 6.66 -16.00 -16.03
CA ASP A 44 8.02 -16.31 -15.57
C ASP A 44 8.01 -16.59 -14.05
N GLU A 45 8.81 -17.57 -13.60
CA GLU A 45 8.96 -17.91 -12.18
C GLU A 45 9.40 -16.69 -11.35
N GLU A 46 10.22 -15.81 -11.92
CA GLU A 46 10.62 -14.57 -11.24
C GLU A 46 9.43 -13.62 -11.00
N ILE A 47 8.54 -13.48 -11.98
CA ILE A 47 7.34 -12.64 -11.84
C ILE A 47 6.36 -13.29 -10.85
N ARG A 48 6.23 -14.61 -10.85
CA ARG A 48 5.40 -15.31 -9.84
C ARG A 48 5.90 -15.09 -8.43
N ALA A 49 7.21 -15.20 -8.23
CA ALA A 49 7.83 -14.97 -6.94
C ALA A 49 7.62 -13.51 -6.49
N LEU A 50 7.77 -12.55 -7.40
CA LEU A 50 7.47 -11.14 -7.15
C LEU A 50 6.02 -10.94 -6.70
N LEU A 51 5.04 -11.42 -7.47
CA LEU A 51 3.62 -11.23 -7.17
C LEU A 51 3.21 -11.95 -5.87
N SER A 52 3.72 -13.15 -5.62
CA SER A 52 3.47 -13.89 -4.37
C SER A 52 4.03 -13.13 -3.17
N HIS A 53 5.24 -12.58 -3.30
CA HIS A 53 5.88 -11.82 -2.24
C HIS A 53 5.10 -10.53 -1.95
N ALA A 54 4.70 -9.78 -2.98
CA ALA A 54 3.90 -8.57 -2.81
C ALA A 54 2.56 -8.86 -2.12
N ALA A 55 1.86 -9.94 -2.49
CA ALA A 55 0.61 -10.32 -1.84
C ALA A 55 0.80 -10.67 -0.35
N GLU A 56 1.87 -11.41 -0.01
CA GLU A 56 2.22 -11.76 1.36
C GLU A 56 2.60 -10.52 2.19
N GLU A 57 3.43 -9.65 1.63
CA GLU A 57 3.89 -8.42 2.27
C GLU A 57 2.71 -7.46 2.54
N SER A 58 1.87 -7.19 1.54
CA SER A 58 0.67 -6.36 1.71
C SER A 58 -0.29 -6.94 2.76
N ALA A 59 -0.45 -8.26 2.83
CA ALA A 59 -1.25 -8.88 3.89
C ALA A 59 -0.64 -8.66 5.29
N GLU A 60 0.68 -8.70 5.43
CA GLU A 60 1.36 -8.34 6.68
C GLU A 60 1.19 -6.86 7.02
N HIS A 61 1.34 -5.95 6.06
CA HIS A 61 1.12 -4.52 6.24
C HIS A 61 -0.29 -4.24 6.76
N ARG A 62 -1.32 -4.84 6.16
CA ARG A 62 -2.72 -4.73 6.66
C ARG A 62 -2.83 -5.15 8.11
N GLY A 63 -2.27 -6.31 8.48
CA GLY A 63 -2.31 -6.79 9.86
C GLY A 63 -1.64 -5.83 10.85
N ARG A 64 -0.51 -5.21 10.47
CA ARG A 64 0.18 -4.20 11.28
C ARG A 64 -0.69 -2.94 11.44
N LEU A 65 -1.32 -2.46 10.36
CA LEU A 65 -2.21 -1.29 10.38
C LEU A 65 -3.50 -1.54 11.19
N GLU A 66 -4.13 -2.71 11.04
CA GLU A 66 -5.30 -3.12 11.82
C GLU A 66 -4.98 -3.10 13.32
N GLY A 67 -3.82 -3.65 13.71
CA GLY A 67 -3.36 -3.65 15.09
C GLY A 67 -3.16 -2.23 15.67
N ILE A 68 -2.80 -1.25 14.83
CA ILE A 68 -2.73 0.16 15.23
C ILE A 68 -4.13 0.76 15.37
N ILE A 69 -5.02 0.53 14.39
CA ILE A 69 -6.39 1.06 14.39
C ILE A 69 -7.18 0.57 15.61
N ASP A 70 -7.06 -0.71 15.96
CA ASP A 70 -7.72 -1.30 17.13
C ASP A 70 -7.34 -0.59 18.43
N ARG A 71 -6.14 0.03 18.49
CA ARG A 71 -5.67 0.79 19.66
C ARG A 71 -6.12 2.25 19.67
N LEU A 72 -6.61 2.79 18.55
CA LEU A 72 -7.08 4.17 18.44
C LEU A 72 -8.50 4.37 19.01
N ASP A 73 -9.23 3.29 19.33
CA ASP A 73 -10.60 3.32 19.90
C ASP A 73 -11.58 4.19 19.09
N VAL A 74 -11.45 4.16 17.75
CA VAL A 74 -12.31 4.90 16.83
C VAL A 74 -13.29 3.98 16.12
N GLU A 75 -14.47 4.50 15.77
CA GLU A 75 -15.40 3.78 14.90
C GLU A 75 -14.82 3.65 13.49
N SER A 76 -14.79 2.42 12.96
CA SER A 76 -14.31 2.14 11.60
C SER A 76 -15.34 2.59 10.56
N VAL A 77 -14.85 3.24 9.50
CA VAL A 77 -15.65 3.53 8.30
C VAL A 77 -15.89 2.23 7.51
N PRO A 78 -17.08 2.03 6.89
CA PRO A 78 -17.34 0.88 6.03
C PRO A 78 -16.35 0.81 4.87
N PHE A 79 -15.91 -0.41 4.56
CA PHE A 79 -14.95 -0.70 3.49
C PHE A 79 -15.36 -0.11 2.13
N GLU A 80 -16.63 -0.25 1.75
CA GLU A 80 -17.19 0.24 0.48
C GLU A 80 -17.00 1.77 0.28
N GLU A 81 -16.94 2.54 1.37
CA GLU A 81 -16.71 3.99 1.31
C GLU A 81 -15.22 4.33 1.08
N ILE A 82 -14.31 3.50 1.58
CA ILE A 82 -12.87 3.68 1.42
C ILE A 82 -12.40 3.17 0.05
N GLU A 83 -12.92 2.05 -0.43
CA GLU A 83 -12.64 1.50 -1.77
C GLU A 83 -12.96 2.53 -2.87
N ALA A 84 -14.12 3.18 -2.81
CA ALA A 84 -14.51 4.21 -3.77
C ALA A 84 -13.56 5.43 -3.77
N LEU A 85 -12.97 5.78 -2.62
CA LEU A 85 -11.99 6.85 -2.51
C LEU A 85 -10.65 6.45 -3.14
N VAL A 86 -10.23 5.20 -2.92
CA VAL A 86 -9.01 4.66 -3.51
C VAL A 86 -9.14 4.52 -5.02
N GLU A 87 -10.25 3.98 -5.54
CA GLU A 87 -10.48 3.88 -6.98
C GLU A 87 -10.43 5.27 -7.65
N ALA A 88 -11.08 6.27 -7.04
CA ALA A 88 -11.09 7.64 -7.56
C ALA A 88 -9.69 8.30 -7.56
N GLN A 89 -8.83 7.94 -6.62
CA GLN A 89 -7.52 8.58 -6.42
C GLN A 89 -6.36 7.79 -7.04
N TYR A 90 -6.49 6.47 -7.20
CA TYR A 90 -5.40 5.54 -7.53
C TYR A 90 -5.77 4.46 -8.58
N GLY A 91 -7.03 4.29 -8.98
CA GLY A 91 -7.50 3.17 -9.81
C GLY A 91 -7.25 3.24 -11.34
N GLN A 92 -6.16 3.88 -11.81
CA GLN A 92 -6.03 4.21 -13.24
C GLN A 92 -5.39 3.14 -14.15
N THR A 93 -4.93 1.99 -13.65
CA THR A 93 -4.28 0.98 -14.50
C THR A 93 -5.18 -0.22 -14.80
N LYS A 94 -5.38 -0.51 -16.10
CA LYS A 94 -5.87 -1.81 -16.60
C LYS A 94 -4.74 -2.47 -17.40
N PRO A 95 -4.17 -3.59 -16.94
CA PRO A 95 -3.12 -4.29 -17.70
C PRO A 95 -3.72 -5.12 -18.85
N GLU A 96 -3.00 -5.19 -19.98
CA GLU A 96 -3.39 -5.98 -21.17
C GLU A 96 -2.33 -7.04 -21.57
N ASP A 97 -1.11 -7.00 -20.98
CA ASP A 97 0.03 -7.92 -21.22
C ASP A 97 1.03 -7.95 -20.02
N PHE A 98 2.14 -8.69 -20.12
CA PHE A 98 3.17 -8.81 -19.04
C PHE A 98 3.85 -7.49 -18.67
N ASP A 99 4.13 -6.65 -19.68
CA ASP A 99 4.64 -5.30 -19.44
C ASP A 99 3.57 -4.48 -18.69
N GLY A 100 2.30 -4.74 -19.00
CA GLY A 100 1.16 -4.34 -18.20
C GLY A 100 1.22 -4.83 -16.75
N VAL A 101 1.55 -6.09 -16.47
CA VAL A 101 1.65 -6.62 -15.09
C VAL A 101 2.78 -5.98 -14.29
N LEU A 102 3.98 -5.88 -14.85
CA LEU A 102 5.11 -5.25 -14.16
C LEU A 102 4.86 -3.75 -13.97
N TYR A 103 4.32 -3.06 -14.98
CA TYR A 103 3.93 -1.66 -14.86
C TYR A 103 2.84 -1.47 -13.80
N ASP A 104 1.90 -2.40 -13.75
CA ASP A 104 0.82 -2.37 -12.80
C ASP A 104 1.31 -2.56 -11.37
N GLN A 105 2.16 -3.56 -11.15
CA GLN A 105 2.81 -3.78 -9.86
C GLN A 105 3.61 -2.55 -9.45
N LEU A 106 4.46 -2.01 -10.33
CA LEU A 106 5.23 -0.80 -10.07
C LEU A 106 4.34 0.37 -9.65
N CYS A 107 3.19 0.55 -10.33
CA CYS A 107 2.24 1.61 -10.02
C CYS A 107 1.63 1.43 -8.62
N ASN A 108 1.29 0.20 -8.22
CA ASN A 108 0.72 -0.09 -6.91
C ASN A 108 1.75 0.16 -5.79
N GLU A 109 2.96 -0.39 -5.92
CA GLU A 109 4.08 -0.20 -4.98
C GLU A 109 4.45 1.28 -4.82
N GLU A 110 4.60 2.02 -5.93
CA GLU A 110 4.91 3.44 -5.87
C GLU A 110 3.79 4.26 -5.20
N THR A 111 2.55 3.81 -5.35
CA THR A 111 1.38 4.47 -4.77
C THR A 111 1.36 4.30 -3.26
N ALA A 112 1.54 3.06 -2.78
CA ALA A 112 1.63 2.76 -1.35
C ALA A 112 2.85 3.46 -0.72
N TYR A 113 4.04 3.36 -1.33
CA TYR A 113 5.22 4.11 -0.89
C TYR A 113 4.96 5.61 -0.71
N LYS A 114 4.42 6.29 -1.75
CA LYS A 114 4.12 7.73 -1.69
C LYS A 114 3.07 8.04 -0.63
N PHE A 115 2.10 7.16 -0.45
CA PHE A 115 1.08 7.30 0.58
C PHE A 115 1.69 7.30 1.97
N TYR A 116 2.50 6.29 2.32
CA TYR A 116 3.13 6.21 3.65
C TYR A 116 4.13 7.34 3.90
N ASP A 117 4.89 7.74 2.88
CA ASP A 117 5.78 8.91 2.95
C ASP A 117 5.00 10.20 3.27
N ASP A 118 3.84 10.42 2.64
CA ASP A 118 2.98 11.56 2.92
C ASP A 118 2.30 11.48 4.30
N VAL A 119 1.92 10.28 4.76
CA VAL A 119 1.37 10.08 6.12
C VAL A 119 2.43 10.37 7.19
N LEU A 120 3.65 9.85 7.03
CA LEU A 120 4.76 10.11 7.95
C LEU A 120 5.05 11.60 8.06
N LYS A 121 5.16 12.31 6.93
CA LYS A 121 5.33 13.78 6.90
C LYS A 121 4.19 14.50 7.62
N ALA A 122 2.96 14.04 7.46
CA ALA A 122 1.79 14.64 8.11
C ALA A 122 1.79 14.41 9.63
N ILE A 123 2.24 13.24 10.10
CA ILE A 123 2.43 12.95 11.53
C ILE A 123 3.56 13.80 12.11
N GLU A 124 4.71 13.90 11.43
CA GLU A 124 5.84 14.72 11.85
C GLU A 124 5.46 16.21 11.97
N ALA A 125 4.68 16.72 11.02
CA ALA A 125 4.20 18.11 11.04
C ALA A 125 3.07 18.36 12.05
N SER A 126 2.53 17.31 12.68
CA SER A 126 1.41 17.41 13.61
C SER A 126 1.84 17.61 15.05
N ASP A 127 1.22 18.58 15.73
CA ASP A 127 1.29 18.77 17.19
C ASP A 127 0.24 17.96 17.96
N ALA A 128 -0.53 17.07 17.30
CA ALA A 128 -1.59 16.30 17.94
C ALA A 128 -1.03 15.26 18.91
N GLN A 129 -1.75 15.09 20.04
CA GLN A 129 -1.52 13.99 20.96
C GLN A 129 -2.40 12.81 20.53
N PHE A 130 -1.75 11.71 20.14
CA PHE A 130 -2.43 10.47 19.79
C PHE A 130 -2.59 9.58 21.02
N THR A 131 -3.60 8.73 21.01
CA THR A 131 -3.80 7.73 22.08
C THR A 131 -2.71 6.64 22.05
N ILE A 132 -2.11 6.40 20.88
CA ILE A 132 -0.98 5.49 20.67
C ILE A 132 0.36 6.23 20.84
N ASP A 133 1.38 5.49 21.26
CA ASP A 133 2.76 5.97 21.28
C ASP A 133 3.23 6.39 19.87
N ARG A 134 3.68 7.63 19.76
CA ARG A 134 4.09 8.22 18.47
C ARG A 134 5.35 7.59 17.93
N GLU A 135 6.31 7.20 18.77
CA GLU A 135 7.55 6.58 18.32
C GLU A 135 7.27 5.20 17.73
N GLU A 136 6.40 4.42 18.38
CA GLU A 136 5.93 3.12 17.88
C GLU A 136 5.19 3.27 16.55
N LEU A 137 4.24 4.21 16.44
CA LEU A 137 3.52 4.49 15.19
C LEU A 137 4.47 4.83 14.04
N VAL A 138 5.39 5.76 14.27
CA VAL A 138 6.33 6.22 13.26
C VAL A 138 7.29 5.09 12.86
N ALA A 139 7.74 4.28 13.82
CA ALA A 139 8.59 3.13 13.52
C ALA A 139 7.89 2.15 12.59
N THR A 140 6.67 1.71 12.93
CA THR A 140 5.91 0.77 12.10
C THR A 140 5.63 1.31 10.70
N LEU A 141 5.19 2.57 10.58
CA LEU A 141 4.93 3.18 9.26
C LEU A 141 6.21 3.40 8.44
N THR A 142 7.34 3.62 9.10
CA THR A 142 8.65 3.75 8.44
C THR A 142 9.10 2.41 7.88
N GLU A 143 8.94 1.33 8.64
CA GLU A 143 9.23 -0.03 8.19
C GLU A 143 8.41 -0.38 6.95
N ILE A 144 7.09 -0.17 7.01
CA ILE A 144 6.20 -0.39 5.85
C ILE A 144 6.66 0.43 4.64
N ARG A 145 6.90 1.74 4.81
CA ARG A 145 7.40 2.60 3.71
C ARG A 145 8.72 2.07 3.10
N GLU A 146 9.61 1.51 3.92
CA GLU A 146 10.89 0.96 3.46
C GLU A 146 10.72 -0.40 2.75
N GLU A 147 9.76 -1.21 3.16
CA GLU A 147 9.32 -2.44 2.48
C GLU A 147 8.76 -2.07 1.08
N GLU A 148 7.81 -1.14 0.99
CA GLU A 148 7.27 -0.64 -0.29
C GLU A 148 8.35 -0.06 -1.24
N ALA A 149 9.33 0.66 -0.67
CA ALA A 149 10.44 1.19 -1.47
C ALA A 149 11.30 0.07 -2.07
N GLN A 150 11.49 -1.04 -1.34
CA GLN A 150 12.20 -2.22 -1.83
C GLN A 150 11.36 -2.93 -2.90
N GLY A 151 10.04 -2.99 -2.75
CA GLY A 151 9.10 -3.46 -3.76
C GLY A 151 9.27 -2.71 -5.09
N VAL A 152 9.25 -1.36 -5.05
CA VAL A 152 9.50 -0.50 -6.22
C VAL A 152 10.86 -0.79 -6.87
N GLU A 153 11.94 -0.88 -6.08
CA GLU A 153 13.28 -1.17 -6.58
C GLU A 153 13.33 -2.54 -7.27
N LYS A 154 12.72 -3.56 -6.66
CA LYS A 154 12.72 -4.93 -7.19
C LYS A 154 11.96 -5.02 -8.51
N VAL A 155 10.79 -4.39 -8.63
CA VAL A 155 10.03 -4.35 -9.89
C VAL A 155 10.83 -3.64 -10.97
N THR A 156 11.41 -2.48 -10.64
CA THR A 156 12.24 -1.69 -11.57
C THR A 156 13.41 -2.50 -12.10
N GLN A 157 14.12 -3.22 -11.22
CA GLN A 157 15.24 -4.08 -11.62
C GLN A 157 14.79 -5.16 -12.62
N ILE A 158 13.66 -5.83 -12.37
CA ILE A 158 13.14 -6.86 -13.28
C ILE A 158 12.79 -6.26 -14.64
N MET A 159 12.22 -5.05 -14.68
CA MET A 159 11.92 -4.34 -15.93
C MET A 159 13.20 -4.00 -16.71
N GLU A 160 14.23 -3.47 -16.04
CA GLU A 160 15.51 -3.12 -16.66
C GLU A 160 16.26 -4.34 -17.21
N GLU A 161 16.17 -5.50 -16.55
CA GLU A 161 16.81 -6.75 -17.02
C GLU A 161 16.14 -7.33 -18.28
N ARG A 162 14.94 -6.88 -18.62
CA ARG A 162 14.13 -7.35 -19.75
C ARG A 162 14.16 -6.40 -20.97
N GLU A 163 14.69 -5.18 -20.83
CA GLU A 163 14.94 -4.23 -21.95
C GLU A 163 16.14 -4.63 -22.83
#